data_AF-A0A510UXN4-F1
#
_entry.id   AF-A0A510UXN4-F1
#
_cell.length_a   1.000
_cell.length_b   1.000
_cell.length_c   1.000
_cell.angle_alpha   90.00
_cell.angle_beta   90.00
_cell.angle_gamma   90.00
#
_symmetry.space_group_name_H-M   'P 1'
#
loop_
_entity.id
_entity.type
_entity.pdbx_description
1 polymer ?
#
loop_
_entity_poly.entity_id
_entity_poly.type
_entity_poly.pdbx_seq_one_letter_code
_entity_poly.pdbx_strand_id
1 'polypeptide(L)'
;MFLTVGLPGTGKTTQARRIEAERGALRLTKDEWVKALYGDANPREATAVIEGRLVDVALRALELGVDVVLDFGLWSRDERSALRQAAVDVGARVQLCYVTLPADEQRRRLDARHAQEPRTTWHMSDDELATWAAAFVVPTAGELDGTEPIDPPPPGFATWDDWRRHRWPPSLPDARQP
;
A
#
# COMPACT_ATOMS: atom_id res chain seq x y z
N MET A 1 -12.27 -5.80 2.12
CA MET A 1 -11.04 -5.01 1.83
C MET A 1 -10.00 -5.89 1.14
N PHE A 2 -9.41 -5.40 0.06
CA PHE A 2 -8.31 -6.03 -0.65
C PHE A 2 -7.05 -5.20 -0.44
N LEU A 3 -5.96 -5.83 -0.01
CA LEU A 3 -4.67 -5.18 0.19
C LEU A 3 -3.70 -5.64 -0.90
N THR A 4 -3.25 -4.73 -1.76
CA THR A 4 -2.22 -5.10 -2.74
C THR A 4 -0.83 -5.07 -2.10
N VAL A 5 -0.07 -6.14 -2.31
CA VAL A 5 1.24 -6.34 -1.67
C VAL A 5 2.26 -6.69 -2.75
N GLY A 6 3.47 -6.15 -2.65
CA GLY A 6 4.56 -6.41 -3.60
C GLY A 6 5.35 -5.16 -3.99
N LEU A 7 6.49 -5.38 -4.64
CA LEU A 7 7.42 -4.31 -5.03
C LEU A 7 6.86 -3.41 -6.15
N PRO A 8 7.36 -2.18 -6.31
CA PRO A 8 7.04 -1.34 -7.47
C PRO A 8 7.28 -2.10 -8.79
N GLY A 9 6.44 -1.89 -9.81
CA GLY A 9 6.61 -2.58 -11.10
C GLY A 9 6.14 -4.05 -11.17
N THR A 10 5.77 -4.71 -10.06
CA THR A 10 5.32 -6.12 -10.11
C THR A 10 3.93 -6.34 -10.70
N GLY A 11 3.13 -5.26 -10.86
CA GLY A 11 1.77 -5.34 -11.44
C GLY A 11 0.63 -5.16 -10.44
N LYS A 12 0.90 -4.68 -9.22
CA LYS A 12 -0.12 -4.36 -8.21
C LYS A 12 -1.29 -3.53 -8.75
N THR A 13 -0.99 -2.42 -9.44
CA THR A 13 -2.03 -1.54 -10.03
C THR A 13 -2.90 -2.27 -11.05
N THR A 14 -2.32 -3.18 -11.85
CA THR A 14 -3.09 -4.03 -12.77
C THR A 14 -4.03 -4.95 -11.99
N GLN A 15 -3.53 -5.58 -10.92
CA GLN A 15 -4.36 -6.43 -10.05
C GLN A 15 -5.46 -5.62 -9.34
N ALA A 16 -5.16 -4.40 -8.88
CA ALA A 16 -6.12 -3.53 -8.23
C ALA A 16 -7.26 -3.13 -9.18
N ARG A 17 -6.94 -2.75 -10.42
CA ARG A 17 -7.94 -2.46 -11.46
C ARG A 17 -8.80 -3.67 -11.79
N ARG A 18 -8.22 -4.88 -11.78
CA ARG A 18 -8.98 -6.11 -11.97
C ARG A 18 -9.98 -6.33 -10.84
N ILE A 19 -9.55 -6.17 -9.60
CA ILE A 19 -10.40 -6.28 -8.41
C ILE A 19 -11.53 -5.24 -8.43
N GLU A 20 -11.20 -3.99 -8.76
CA GLU A 20 -12.17 -2.90 -8.94
C GLU A 20 -13.28 -3.31 -9.91
N ALA A 21 -12.93 -3.80 -11.10
CA ALA A 21 -13.90 -4.23 -12.10
C ALA A 21 -14.69 -5.50 -11.70
N GLU A 22 -14.01 -6.52 -11.16
CA GLU A 22 -14.64 -7.82 -10.84
C GLU A 22 -15.52 -7.76 -9.59
N ARG A 23 -15.21 -6.88 -8.63
CA ARG A 23 -15.90 -6.79 -7.33
C ARG A 23 -16.76 -5.54 -7.17
N GLY A 24 -16.68 -4.59 -8.11
CA GLY A 24 -17.27 -3.26 -7.91
C GLY A 24 -16.63 -2.53 -6.73
N ALA A 25 -15.35 -2.80 -6.46
CA ALA A 25 -14.64 -2.25 -5.31
C ALA A 25 -14.10 -0.84 -5.61
N LEU A 26 -14.19 0.07 -4.64
CA LEU A 26 -13.54 1.38 -4.70
C LEU A 26 -12.02 1.21 -4.69
N ARG A 27 -11.34 1.58 -5.77
CA ARG A 27 -9.87 1.58 -5.84
C ARG A 27 -9.32 2.88 -5.29
N LEU A 28 -8.44 2.76 -4.29
CA LEU A 28 -7.74 3.87 -3.68
C LEU A 28 -6.24 3.69 -3.90
N THR A 29 -5.68 4.46 -4.83
CA THR A 29 -4.27 4.37 -5.20
C THR A 29 -3.52 5.60 -4.74
N LYS A 30 -2.29 5.42 -4.26
CA LYS A 30 -1.45 6.53 -3.82
C LYS A 30 -0.82 7.26 -4.99
N ASP A 31 -0.40 6.51 -6.01
CA ASP A 31 0.50 7.01 -7.03
C ASP A 31 -0.15 8.12 -7.87
N GLU A 32 -1.46 8.02 -8.13
CA GLU A 32 -2.23 9.06 -8.83
C GLU A 32 -2.28 10.38 -8.03
N TRP A 33 -2.42 10.30 -6.70
CA TRP A 33 -2.43 11.49 -5.84
C TRP A 33 -1.05 12.14 -5.72
N VAL A 34 -0.01 11.34 -5.53
CA VAL A 34 1.37 11.85 -5.43
C VAL A 34 1.75 12.56 -6.73
N LYS A 35 1.46 11.95 -7.89
CA LYS A 35 1.73 12.57 -9.19
C LYS A 35 0.92 13.84 -9.42
N ALA A 36 -0.36 13.84 -9.07
CA ALA A 36 -1.22 15.01 -9.26
C ALA A 36 -0.76 16.21 -8.40
N LEU A 37 -0.27 15.96 -7.18
CA LEU A 37 0.10 17.01 -6.22
C LEU A 37 1.57 17.44 -6.35
N TYR A 38 2.47 16.52 -6.70
CA TYR A 38 3.92 16.72 -6.62
C TYR A 38 4.67 16.44 -7.93
N GLY A 39 3.97 16.03 -9.00
CA GLY A 39 4.60 15.69 -10.28
C GLY A 39 5.57 14.51 -10.13
N ASP A 40 6.84 14.74 -10.48
CA ASP A 40 7.89 13.74 -10.36
C ASP A 40 8.48 13.63 -8.95
N ALA A 41 8.19 14.59 -8.06
CA ALA A 41 8.62 14.52 -6.67
C ALA A 41 7.80 13.50 -5.87
N ASN A 42 8.45 12.85 -4.90
CA ASN A 42 7.82 11.88 -4.01
C ASN A 42 8.23 12.15 -2.54
N PRO A 43 7.75 13.27 -1.94
CA PRO A 43 8.12 13.65 -0.58
C PRO A 43 7.53 12.67 0.44
N ARG A 44 8.41 11.97 1.17
CA ARG A 44 8.06 10.88 2.10
C ARG A 44 6.94 11.25 3.08
N GLU A 45 7.01 12.43 3.70
CA GLU A 45 6.02 12.86 4.70
C GLU A 45 4.63 13.08 4.09
N ALA A 46 4.55 13.75 2.95
CA ALA A 46 3.27 13.96 2.29
C ALA A 46 2.70 12.66 1.73
N THR A 47 3.56 11.78 1.20
CA THR A 47 3.19 10.44 0.75
C THR A 47 2.60 9.61 1.91
N ALA A 48 3.16 9.70 3.12
CA ALA A 48 2.60 9.03 4.30
C ALA A 48 1.24 9.61 4.72
N VAL A 49 1.05 10.93 4.61
CA VAL A 49 -0.24 11.59 4.87
C VAL A 49 -1.29 11.16 3.84
N ILE A 50 -0.93 11.13 2.55
CA ILE A 50 -1.82 10.66 1.48
C ILE A 50 -2.25 9.21 1.73
N GLU A 51 -1.29 8.32 2.05
CA GLU A 51 -1.59 6.94 2.44
C GLU A 51 -2.59 6.90 3.60
N GLY A 52 -2.39 7.69 4.65
CA GLY A 52 -3.31 7.78 5.80
C GLY A 52 -4.72 8.24 5.42
N ARG A 53 -4.83 9.28 4.61
CA ARG A 53 -6.12 9.78 4.13
C ARG A 53 -6.84 8.73 3.28
N LEU A 54 -6.13 8.00 2.43
CA LEU A 54 -6.71 6.91 1.66
C LEU A 54 -7.17 5.75 2.57
N VAL A 55 -6.41 5.43 3.61
CA VAL A 55 -6.83 4.41 4.60
C VAL A 55 -8.10 4.85 5.34
N ASP A 56 -8.20 6.10 5.78
CA ASP A 56 -9.40 6.59 6.46
C ASP A 56 -10.64 6.55 5.55
N VAL A 57 -10.49 6.93 4.28
CA VAL A 57 -11.56 6.80 3.27
C VAL A 57 -11.92 5.33 3.06
N ALA A 58 -10.93 4.44 3.02
CA ALA A 58 -11.15 3.00 2.87
C ALA A 58 -12.00 2.43 4.02
N LEU A 59 -11.63 2.73 5.26
CA LEU A 59 -12.37 2.26 6.44
C LEU A 59 -13.79 2.80 6.44
N ARG A 60 -13.98 4.09 6.10
CA ARG A 60 -15.32 4.67 6.00
C ARG A 60 -16.18 4.02 4.91
N ALA A 61 -15.58 3.70 3.76
CA ALA A 61 -16.28 3.00 2.68
C ALA A 61 -16.70 1.57 3.10
N LEU A 62 -15.84 0.85 3.84
CA LEU A 62 -16.18 -0.47 4.38
C LEU A 62 -17.36 -0.44 5.35
N GLU A 63 -17.40 0.54 6.26
CA GLU A 63 -18.55 0.74 7.17
C GLU A 63 -19.87 1.00 6.42
N LEU A 64 -19.77 1.58 5.21
CA LEU A 64 -20.91 1.82 4.32
C LEU A 64 -21.24 0.61 3.42
N GLY A 65 -20.54 -0.51 3.59
CA GLY A 65 -20.76 -1.74 2.84
C GLY A 65 -20.15 -1.75 1.44
N VAL A 66 -19.20 -0.85 1.16
CA VAL A 66 -18.50 -0.77 -0.13
C VAL A 66 -17.18 -1.53 -0.02
N ASP A 67 -16.96 -2.49 -0.93
CA ASP A 67 -15.65 -3.15 -1.04
C ASP A 67 -14.58 -2.15 -1.47
N VAL A 68 -13.37 -2.28 -0.92
CA VAL A 68 -12.25 -1.37 -1.21
C VAL A 68 -11.02 -2.17 -1.59
N VAL A 69 -10.26 -1.68 -2.56
CA VAL A 69 -8.89 -2.14 -2.85
C VAL A 69 -7.90 -1.01 -2.63
N LEU A 70 -6.95 -1.22 -1.71
CA LEU A 70 -5.82 -0.32 -1.49
C LEU A 70 -4.70 -0.66 -2.47
N ASP A 71 -4.40 0.28 -3.36
CA ASP A 71 -3.41 0.18 -4.43
C ASP A 71 -2.18 1.05 -4.12
N PHE A 72 -1.46 0.65 -3.08
CA PHE A 72 -0.11 1.11 -2.80
C PHE A 72 0.65 0.02 -2.04
N GLY A 73 1.99 0.03 -2.13
CA GLY A 73 2.81 -1.04 -1.59
C GLY A 73 2.85 -1.04 -0.06
N LEU A 74 2.44 -2.15 0.55
CA LEU A 74 2.69 -2.48 1.96
C LEU A 74 3.98 -3.29 2.07
N TRP A 75 4.98 -2.76 2.75
CA TRP A 75 6.35 -3.22 2.86
C TRP A 75 6.60 -4.14 4.04
N SER A 76 5.97 -3.87 5.19
CA SER A 76 6.20 -4.62 6.43
C SER A 76 4.99 -5.47 6.82
N ARG A 77 5.24 -6.47 7.66
CA ARG A 77 4.16 -7.22 8.33
C ARG A 77 3.29 -6.30 9.18
N ASP A 78 3.88 -5.34 9.89
CA ASP A 78 3.14 -4.40 10.74
C ASP A 78 2.14 -3.54 9.95
N GLU A 79 2.50 -3.05 8.76
CA GLU A 79 1.57 -2.31 7.90
C GLU A 79 0.37 -3.18 7.50
N ARG A 80 0.62 -4.45 7.18
CA ARG A 80 -0.44 -5.41 6.82
C ARG A 80 -1.28 -5.77 8.04
N SER A 81 -0.67 -6.04 9.19
CA SER A 81 -1.36 -6.34 10.45
C SER A 81 -2.24 -5.19 10.90
N ALA A 82 -1.74 -3.94 10.86
CA ALA A 82 -2.51 -2.75 11.21
C ALA A 82 -3.77 -2.59 10.36
N LEU A 83 -3.66 -2.79 9.03
CA LEU A 83 -4.80 -2.70 8.12
C LEU A 83 -5.75 -3.90 8.22
N ARG A 84 -5.22 -5.10 8.47
CA ARG A 84 -6.03 -6.28 8.78
C ARG A 84 -6.86 -6.05 10.04
N GLN A 85 -6.26 -5.51 11.10
CA GLN A 85 -6.95 -5.21 12.34
C GLN A 85 -8.02 -4.13 12.13
N ALA A 86 -7.66 -3.01 11.48
CA ALA A 86 -8.60 -1.92 11.24
C ALA A 86 -9.83 -2.35 10.41
N ALA A 87 -9.65 -3.26 9.44
CA ALA A 87 -10.76 -3.83 8.71
C ALA A 87 -11.64 -4.75 9.58
N VAL A 88 -11.04 -5.58 10.44
CA VAL A 88 -11.77 -6.42 11.40
C VAL A 88 -12.60 -5.57 12.37
N ASP A 89 -12.02 -4.46 12.85
CA ASP A 89 -12.68 -3.55 13.80
C ASP A 89 -13.96 -2.92 13.23
N VAL A 90 -14.02 -2.72 11.90
CA VAL A 90 -15.23 -2.25 11.19
C VAL A 90 -16.10 -3.40 10.63
N GLY A 91 -15.84 -4.63 11.04
CA GLY A 91 -16.61 -5.82 10.64
C GLY A 91 -16.35 -6.30 9.21
N ALA A 92 -15.28 -5.85 8.57
CA ALA A 92 -14.91 -6.23 7.20
C ALA A 92 -13.91 -7.39 7.17
N ARG A 93 -13.92 -8.14 6.07
CA ARG A 93 -12.92 -9.17 5.77
C ARG A 93 -11.76 -8.60 4.96
N VAL A 94 -10.59 -9.19 5.11
CA VAL A 94 -9.39 -8.80 4.36
C VAL A 94 -8.90 -9.94 3.49
N GLN A 95 -8.50 -9.61 2.26
CA GLN A 95 -7.76 -10.48 1.37
C GLN A 95 -6.45 -9.79 0.97
N LEU A 96 -5.31 -10.46 1.22
CA LEU A 96 -4.01 -10.00 0.73
C LEU A 96 -3.82 -10.48 -0.71
N CYS A 97 -3.50 -9.55 -1.59
CA CYS A 97 -3.21 -9.79 -3.00
C CYS A 97 -1.72 -9.55 -3.23
N TYR A 98 -0.90 -10.56 -2.95
CA TYR A 98 0.54 -10.49 -3.19
C TYR A 98 0.86 -10.73 -4.67
N VAL A 99 1.53 -9.76 -5.28
CA VAL A 99 1.98 -9.81 -6.67
C VAL A 99 3.50 -9.74 -6.71
N THR A 100 4.11 -10.79 -7.22
CA THR A 100 5.56 -10.94 -7.31
C THR A 100 5.99 -11.33 -8.72
N LEU A 101 7.20 -10.94 -9.09
CA LEU A 101 7.84 -11.28 -10.36
C LEU A 101 9.34 -11.52 -10.12
N PRO A 102 9.98 -12.37 -10.95
CA PRO A 102 11.44 -12.38 -11.06
C PRO A 102 11.99 -10.97 -11.35
N ALA A 103 13.16 -10.65 -10.78
CA ALA A 103 13.74 -9.30 -10.86
C ALA A 103 14.06 -8.87 -12.30
N ASP A 104 14.49 -9.80 -13.15
CA ASP A 104 14.75 -9.58 -14.58
C ASP A 104 13.46 -9.25 -15.36
N GLU A 105 12.35 -9.93 -15.04
CA GLU A 105 11.03 -9.63 -15.62
C GLU A 105 10.47 -8.30 -15.09
N GLN A 106 10.67 -7.98 -13.80
CA GLN A 106 10.31 -6.69 -13.21
C GLN A 106 11.03 -5.53 -13.93
N ARG A 107 12.34 -5.64 -14.13
CA ARG A 107 13.15 -4.67 -14.89
C ARG A 107 12.63 -4.51 -16.31
N ARG A 108 12.47 -5.62 -17.05
CA ARG A 108 11.94 -5.59 -18.43
C ARG A 108 10.60 -4.87 -18.53
N ARG A 109 9.69 -5.09 -17.57
CA ARG A 109 8.37 -4.41 -17.56
C ARG A 109 8.46 -2.92 -17.24
N LEU A 110 9.35 -2.55 -16.31
CA LEU A 110 9.59 -1.14 -15.98
C LEU A 110 10.14 -0.40 -17.19
N ASP A 111 11.12 -0.97 -17.89
CA ASP A 111 11.72 -0.36 -19.07
C ASP A 111 10.70 -0.21 -20.21
N ALA A 112 9.89 -1.24 -20.45
CA ALA A 112 8.83 -1.19 -21.45
C ALA A 112 7.78 -0.11 -21.11
N ARG A 113 7.36 -0.01 -19.85
CA ARG A 113 6.41 1.02 -19.40
C ARG A 113 7.00 2.41 -19.52
N HIS A 114 8.27 2.58 -19.16
CA HIS A 114 8.95 3.86 -19.29
C HIS A 114 9.04 4.32 -20.76
N ALA A 115 9.26 3.38 -21.69
CA ALA A 115 9.29 3.69 -23.12
C ALA A 115 7.91 4.05 -23.70
N GLN A 116 6.84 3.39 -23.23
CA GLN A 116 5.48 3.55 -23.78
C GLN A 116 4.67 4.64 -23.08
N GLU A 117 4.80 4.75 -21.75
CA GLU A 117 3.99 5.62 -20.90
C GLU A 117 4.86 6.28 -19.80
N PRO A 118 5.85 7.10 -20.16
CA PRO A 118 6.80 7.66 -19.19
C PRO A 118 6.12 8.46 -18.06
N ARG A 119 4.97 9.08 -18.34
CA ARG A 119 4.19 9.85 -17.34
C ARG A 119 3.49 8.97 -16.30
N THR A 120 3.29 7.68 -16.56
CA THR A 120 2.55 6.77 -15.66
C THR A 120 3.45 5.97 -14.72
N THR A 121 4.78 6.02 -14.90
CA THR A 121 5.76 5.38 -14.01
C THR A 121 6.77 6.39 -13.43
N TRP A 122 7.50 6.01 -12.39
CA TRP A 122 8.74 6.70 -11.99
C TRP A 122 9.94 5.95 -12.53
N HIS A 123 11.05 6.66 -12.73
CA HIS A 123 12.33 6.04 -13.01
C HIS A 123 12.86 5.35 -11.75
N MET A 124 13.34 4.11 -11.89
CA MET A 124 13.86 3.29 -10.79
C MET A 124 15.12 2.58 -11.28
N SER A 125 16.24 2.84 -10.62
CA SER A 125 17.52 2.16 -10.87
C SER A 125 17.51 0.73 -10.34
N ASP A 126 18.44 -0.11 -10.81
CA ASP A 126 18.58 -1.49 -10.33
C ASP A 126 18.98 -1.54 -8.85
N ASP A 127 19.84 -0.62 -8.42
CA ASP A 127 20.27 -0.51 -7.03
C ASP A 127 19.11 -0.14 -6.09
N GLU A 128 18.21 0.74 -6.53
CA GLU A 128 16.97 1.05 -5.81
C GLU A 128 16.06 -0.17 -5.70
N LEU A 129 15.82 -0.88 -6.81
CA LEU A 129 15.00 -2.09 -6.79
C LEU A 129 15.59 -3.18 -5.88
N ALA A 130 16.91 -3.37 -5.91
CA ALA A 130 17.60 -4.32 -5.05
C ALA A 130 17.51 -3.92 -3.56
N THR A 131 17.70 -2.63 -3.25
CA THR A 131 17.56 -2.08 -1.90
C THR A 131 16.14 -2.29 -1.37
N TRP A 132 15.14 -2.03 -2.21
CA TRP A 132 13.73 -2.22 -1.87
C TRP A 132 13.38 -3.70 -1.67
N ALA A 133 13.89 -4.58 -2.52
CA ALA A 133 13.70 -6.02 -2.37
C ALA A 133 14.29 -6.54 -1.05
N ALA A 134 15.47 -6.04 -0.64
CA ALA A 134 16.09 -6.41 0.63
C ALA A 134 15.32 -5.89 1.85
N ALA A 135 14.66 -4.74 1.75
CA ALA A 135 13.85 -4.15 2.83
C ALA A 135 12.43 -4.72 2.91
N PHE A 136 11.93 -5.33 1.84
CA PHE A 136 10.56 -5.82 1.73
C PHE A 136 10.35 -7.14 2.48
N VAL A 137 9.38 -7.17 3.39
CA VAL A 137 9.00 -8.39 4.10
C VAL A 137 7.91 -9.11 3.32
N VAL A 138 8.29 -10.21 2.66
CA VAL A 138 7.38 -11.08 1.91
C VAL A 138 6.28 -11.61 2.85
N PRO A 139 4.98 -11.54 2.47
CA PRO A 139 3.91 -12.09 3.28
C PRO A 139 4.04 -13.61 3.39
N THR A 140 3.77 -14.15 4.58
CA THR A 140 3.74 -15.60 4.81
C THR A 140 2.53 -16.24 4.11
N ALA A 141 2.54 -17.57 3.96
CA ALA A 141 1.35 -18.30 3.47
C ALA A 141 0.11 -18.05 4.36
N GLY A 142 0.31 -18.00 5.68
CA GLY A 142 -0.76 -17.77 6.66
C GLY A 142 -1.34 -16.35 6.63
N GLU A 143 -0.53 -15.34 6.28
CA GLU A 143 -1.02 -13.99 6.02
C GLU A 143 -1.90 -13.95 4.76
N LEU A 144 -1.56 -14.74 3.73
CA LEU A 144 -2.26 -14.75 2.44
C LEU A 144 -3.59 -15.50 2.50
N ASP A 145 -3.64 -16.65 3.17
CA ASP A 145 -4.86 -17.45 3.31
C ASP A 145 -5.72 -17.05 4.53
N GLY A 146 -5.19 -16.16 5.38
CA GLY A 146 -5.87 -15.61 6.56
C GLY A 146 -5.88 -16.54 7.77
N THR A 147 -5.13 -17.65 7.76
CA THR A 147 -5.04 -18.59 8.89
C THR A 147 -4.13 -18.09 10.00
N GLU A 148 -3.20 -17.18 9.70
CA GLU A 148 -2.30 -16.61 10.69
C GLU A 148 -2.98 -15.48 11.47
N PRO A 149 -2.94 -15.51 12.83
CA PRO A 149 -3.50 -14.45 13.64
C PRO A 149 -2.79 -13.11 13.43
N ILE A 150 -3.44 -12.04 13.84
CA ILE A 150 -2.83 -10.71 13.87
C ILE A 150 -2.06 -10.60 15.19
N ASP A 151 -0.75 -10.34 15.10
CA ASP A 151 0.11 -10.13 16.26
C ASP A 151 -0.30 -8.87 17.06
N PRO A 152 0.11 -8.74 18.33
CA PRO A 152 0.02 -7.46 19.02
C PRO A 152 0.86 -6.38 18.30
N PRO A 153 0.51 -5.09 18.45
CA PRO A 153 1.29 -4.01 17.88
C PRO A 153 2.74 -4.00 18.41
N PRO A 154 3.70 -3.45 17.66
CA PRO A 154 5.09 -3.37 18.09
C PRO A 154 5.27 -2.64 19.43
N PRO A 155 6.36 -2.92 20.18
CA PRO A 155 6.66 -2.22 21.42
C PRO A 155 6.62 -0.69 21.25
N GLY A 156 6.01 -0.01 22.23
CA GLY A 156 5.81 1.45 22.20
C GLY A 156 4.42 1.89 21.71
N PHE A 157 3.60 0.95 21.22
CA PHE A 157 2.21 1.22 20.82
C PHE A 157 1.24 0.36 21.62
N ALA A 158 0.19 0.98 22.18
CA ALA A 158 -0.82 0.25 22.96
C ALA A 158 -1.82 -0.48 22.05
N THR A 159 -2.12 0.09 20.88
CA THR A 159 -3.06 -0.46 19.90
C THR A 159 -2.52 -0.38 18.47
N TRP A 160 -3.11 -1.18 17.58
CA TRP A 160 -2.85 -1.03 16.14
C TRP A 160 -3.33 0.31 15.59
N ASP A 161 -4.34 0.96 16.18
CA ASP A 161 -4.76 2.31 15.78
C ASP A 161 -3.69 3.36 16.10
N ASP A 162 -3.05 3.27 17.28
CA ASP A 162 -1.93 4.15 17.65
C ASP A 162 -0.77 4.00 16.67
N TRP A 163 -0.39 2.76 16.37
CA TRP A 163 0.67 2.46 15.40
C TRP A 163 0.30 2.98 14.00
N ARG A 164 -0.95 2.78 13.57
CA ARG A 164 -1.47 3.22 12.26
C ARG A 164 -1.39 4.74 12.12
N ARG A 165 -1.78 5.50 13.15
CA ARG A 165 -1.69 6.97 13.17
C ARG A 165 -0.26 7.48 13.19
N HIS A 166 0.66 6.71 13.77
CA HIS A 166 2.09 7.04 13.71
C HIS A 166 2.68 6.78 12.32
N ARG A 167 2.39 5.62 11.71
CA ARG A 167 2.88 5.26 10.38
C ARG A 167 2.26 6.12 9.27
N TRP A 168 0.99 6.47 9.42
CA TRP A 168 0.19 7.25 8.49
C TRP A 168 -0.48 8.42 9.22
N PRO A 169 0.26 9.53 9.41
CA PRO A 169 -0.24 10.67 10.15
C PRO A 169 -1.37 11.38 9.38
N PRO A 170 -2.31 12.03 10.10
CA PRO A 170 -3.44 12.72 9.47
C PRO A 170 -3.02 14.02 8.75
N SER A 171 -1.87 14.58 9.08
CA SER A 171 -1.36 15.82 8.51
C SER A 171 0.16 15.83 8.48
N LEU A 172 0.72 16.74 7.68
CA LEU A 172 2.14 17.04 7.75
C LEU A 172 2.50 17.56 9.15
N PRO A 173 3.73 17.33 9.61
CA PRO A 173 4.22 17.98 10.82
C PRO A 173 4.12 19.50 10.66
N ASP A 174 3.75 20.20 11.73
CA ASP A 174 3.66 21.65 11.70
C ASP A 174 5.07 22.21 11.53
N ALA A 175 5.34 22.90 10.41
CA ALA A 175 6.63 23.51 10.11
C ALA A 175 7.04 24.62 11.11
N ARG A 176 6.22 24.86 12.14
CA ARG A 176 6.38 25.87 13.20
C ARG A 176 6.77 25.31 14.57
N GLN A 177 7.21 24.06 14.67
CA GLN A 177 7.88 23.57 15.89
C GLN A 177 9.40 23.48 15.66
N PRO A 178 10.20 24.20 16.47
CA PRO A 178 11.66 24.27 16.31
C PRO A 178 12.37 22.96 16.68
#